data_AF-A0A317UHB7-F1
#
_entry.id   AF-A0A317UHB7-F1
#
_cell.length_a   1.000
_cell.length_b   1.000
_cell.length_c   1.000
_cell.angle_alpha   90.00
_cell.angle_beta   90.00
_cell.angle_gamma   90.00
#
_symmetry.space_group_name_H-M   'P 1'
#
loop_
_entity.id
_entity.type
_entity.pdbx_description
1 polymer ?
#
loop_
_entity_poly.entity_id
_entity_poly.type
_entity_poly.pdbx_seq_one_letter_code
_entity_poly.pdbx_strand_id
1 'polypeptide(L)'
;MNNQTFEEFYLKYRKISRGYAYGVLHDWSIADDVSQDVLYKMYTIKDGLNIDNEKMMFSLIKRASMNKALDYIKKSSSKHEFVCQEEVAAFLEE
;
A
#
# COMPACT_ATOMS: atom_id res chain seq x y z
N MET A 1 -15.63 -19.32 -15.79
CA MET A 1 -14.74 -18.41 -15.02
C MET A 1 -13.97 -19.27 -14.04
N ASN A 2 -12.64 -19.25 -14.10
CA ASN A 2 -11.84 -19.80 -13.00
C ASN A 2 -12.17 -18.96 -11.77
N ASN A 3 -12.80 -19.56 -10.76
CA ASN A 3 -13.00 -18.91 -9.46
C ASN A 3 -11.64 -18.84 -8.77
N GLN A 4 -10.76 -17.96 -9.25
CA GLN A 4 -9.49 -17.71 -8.59
C GLN A 4 -9.78 -17.19 -7.19
N THR A 5 -9.29 -17.92 -6.19
CA THR A 5 -9.44 -17.54 -4.80
C THR A 5 -8.61 -16.28 -4.52
N PHE A 6 -8.98 -15.54 -3.47
CA PHE A 6 -8.15 -14.43 -3.03
C PHE A 6 -6.73 -14.88 -2.68
N GLU A 7 -6.58 -16.07 -2.09
CA GLU A 7 -5.27 -16.61 -1.71
C GLU A 7 -4.37 -16.82 -2.93
N GLU A 8 -4.88 -17.42 -4.00
CA GLU A 8 -4.13 -17.60 -5.26
C GLU A 8 -3.73 -16.24 -5.87
N PHE A 9 -4.64 -15.28 -5.85
CA PHE A 9 -4.37 -13.92 -6.32
C PHE A 9 -3.29 -13.24 -5.47
N TYR A 10 -3.41 -13.34 -4.15
CA TYR A 10 -2.49 -12.76 -3.19
C TYR A 10 -1.09 -13.34 -3.36
N LEU A 11 -0.95 -14.66 -3.35
CA LEU A 11 0.34 -15.35 -3.50
C LEU A 11 1.02 -15.00 -4.83
N LYS A 12 0.25 -14.88 -5.92
CA LYS A 12 0.76 -14.50 -7.24
C LYS A 12 1.43 -13.13 -7.25
N TYR A 13 0.84 -12.14 -6.58
CA TYR A 13 1.28 -10.74 -6.69
C TYR A 13 1.98 -10.18 -5.45
N ARG A 14 1.95 -10.89 -4.31
CA ARG A 14 2.52 -10.44 -3.01
C ARG A 14 3.95 -9.96 -3.13
N LYS A 15 4.83 -10.76 -3.75
CA LYS A 15 6.27 -10.44 -3.85
C LYS A 15 6.50 -9.08 -4.50
N ILE A 16 5.70 -8.74 -5.50
CA ILE A 16 5.84 -7.52 -6.28
C ILE A 16 5.24 -6.34 -5.57
N SER A 17 4.01 -6.48 -5.07
CA SER A 17 3.36 -5.41 -4.31
C SER A 17 4.20 -5.01 -3.08
N ARG A 18 4.64 -6.01 -2.30
CA ARG A 18 5.53 -5.82 -1.15
C ARG A 18 6.86 -5.19 -1.55
N GLY A 19 7.50 -5.68 -2.62
CA GLY A 19 8.79 -5.15 -3.08
C GLY A 19 8.73 -3.68 -3.46
N TYR A 20 7.68 -3.26 -4.17
CA TYR A 20 7.49 -1.86 -4.53
C TYR A 20 7.11 -0.98 -3.33
N ALA A 21 6.31 -1.49 -2.39
CA ALA A 21 6.00 -0.77 -1.16
C ALA A 21 7.26 -0.57 -0.30
N TYR A 22 8.10 -1.60 -0.15
CA TYR A 22 9.36 -1.53 0.58
C TYR A 22 10.34 -0.52 -0.04
N GLY A 23 10.40 -0.45 -1.38
CA GLY A 23 11.24 0.54 -2.07
C GLY A 23 10.90 2.00 -1.75
N VAL A 24 9.72 2.26 -1.18
CA VAL A 24 9.28 3.59 -0.73
C VAL A 24 9.36 3.73 0.79
N LEU A 25 8.96 2.69 1.54
CA LEU A 25 8.80 2.75 2.99
C LEU A 25 10.05 2.36 3.79
N HIS A 26 10.92 1.54 3.19
CA HIS A 26 12.08 0.93 3.86
C HIS A 26 11.76 0.13 5.13
N ASP A 27 10.50 -0.29 5.31
CA ASP A 27 10.02 -1.12 6.41
C ASP A 27 9.26 -2.32 5.86
N TRP A 28 9.69 -3.54 6.22
CA TRP A 28 9.08 -4.77 5.73
C TRP A 28 7.71 -5.09 6.35
N SER A 29 7.46 -4.64 7.58
CA SER A 29 6.18 -4.82 8.26
C SER A 29 5.13 -3.92 7.61
N ILE A 30 5.44 -2.63 7.44
CA ILE A 30 4.52 -1.67 6.81
C ILE A 30 4.33 -2.01 5.32
N ALA A 31 5.38 -2.47 4.64
CA ALA A 31 5.27 -2.95 3.26
C ALA A 31 4.35 -4.17 3.12
N ASP A 32 4.34 -5.09 4.11
CA ASP A 32 3.41 -6.21 4.12
C ASP A 32 1.96 -5.72 4.29
N ASP A 33 1.69 -4.78 5.21
CA ASP A 33 0.37 -4.18 5.41
C ASP A 33 -0.14 -3.46 4.15
N VAL A 34 0.73 -2.67 3.50
CA VAL A 34 0.41 -2.01 2.23
C VAL A 34 0.10 -3.02 1.14
N SER A 35 0.88 -4.12 1.07
CA SER A 35 0.66 -5.15 0.06
C SER A 35 -0.69 -5.86 0.23
N GLN A 36 -1.11 -6.13 1.47
CA GLN A 36 -2.40 -6.73 1.76
C GLN A 36 -3.56 -5.80 1.34
N ASP A 37 -3.51 -4.51 1.72
CA ASP A 37 -4.56 -3.54 1.37
C ASP A 37 -4.70 -3.35 -0.14
N VAL A 38 -3.57 -3.25 -0.86
CA VAL A 38 -3.57 -3.10 -2.31
C VAL A 38 -4.12 -4.33 -3.01
N LEU A 39 -3.66 -5.53 -2.63
CA LEU A 39 -4.09 -6.76 -3.28
C LEU A 39 -5.54 -7.10 -2.98
N TYR A 40 -6.02 -6.83 -1.78
CA TYR A 40 -7.44 -6.97 -1.45
C TYR A 40 -8.30 -6.06 -2.33
N LYS A 41 -7.95 -4.76 -2.44
CA LYS A 41 -8.65 -3.83 -3.33
C LYS A 41 -8.65 -4.29 -4.77
N MET A 42 -7.50 -4.70 -5.29
CA MET A 42 -7.38 -5.18 -6.67
C MET A 42 -8.24 -6.42 -6.91
N TYR A 43 -8.31 -7.35 -5.95
CA TYR A 43 -9.18 -8.52 -6.03
C TYR A 43 -10.67 -8.15 -6.04
N THR A 44 -11.08 -7.16 -5.24
CA THR A 44 -12.50 -6.72 -5.19
C THR A 44 -12.98 -6.04 -6.46
N ILE A 45 -12.09 -5.36 -7.20
CA ILE A 45 -12.43 -4.66 -8.45
C ILE A 45 -12.08 -5.47 -9.70
N LYS A 46 -11.54 -6.69 -9.54
CA LYS A 46 -11.00 -7.53 -10.61
C LYS A 46 -12.04 -7.83 -11.70
N ASP A 47 -13.32 -7.95 -11.33
CA ASP A 47 -14.39 -8.29 -12.26
C ASP A 47 -14.72 -7.13 -13.24
N GLY A 48 -14.31 -5.90 -12.89
CA GLY A 48 -14.31 -4.73 -13.78
C GLY A 48 -12.98 -4.52 -14.52
N LEU A 49 -12.00 -5.41 -14.35
CA LEU A 49 -10.68 -5.34 -14.98
C LEU A 49 -10.49 -6.51 -15.95
N ASN A 50 -9.70 -6.30 -17.00
CA ASN A 50 -9.23 -7.40 -17.85
C ASN A 50 -8.11 -8.18 -17.14
N ILE A 51 -8.50 -9.08 -16.23
CA ILE A 51 -7.58 -9.89 -15.41
C ILE A 51 -6.71 -10.86 -16.23
N ASP A 52 -7.14 -11.21 -17.45
CA ASP A 52 -6.38 -12.08 -18.35
C ASP A 52 -5.11 -11.38 -18.87
N ASN A 53 -5.10 -10.05 -18.87
CA ASN A 53 -3.92 -9.27 -19.18
C ASN A 53 -3.00 -9.13 -17.96
N GLU A 54 -2.14 -10.13 -17.78
CA GLU A 54 -1.19 -10.17 -16.68
C GLU A 54 -0.27 -8.93 -16.61
N LYS A 55 0.22 -8.43 -17.75
CA LYS A 55 1.07 -7.22 -17.78
C LYS A 55 0.34 -6.00 -17.23
N MET A 56 -0.96 -5.87 -17.53
CA MET A 56 -1.79 -4.80 -17.00
C MET A 56 -1.96 -4.95 -15.49
N MET A 57 -2.28 -6.14 -14.99
CA MET A 57 -2.41 -6.39 -13.55
C MET A 57 -1.12 -6.08 -12.78
N PHE A 58 0.03 -6.50 -13.30
CA PHE A 58 1.34 -6.15 -12.72
C PHE A 58 1.54 -4.63 -12.66
N SER A 59 1.21 -3.92 -13.74
CA SER A 59 1.38 -2.46 -13.84
C SER A 59 0.46 -1.71 -12.86
N LEU A 60 -0.80 -2.16 -12.74
CA LEU A 60 -1.77 -1.60 -11.81
C LEU A 60 -1.37 -1.82 -10.34
N ILE A 61 -0.96 -3.05 -10.00
CA ILE A 61 -0.53 -3.41 -8.64
C ILE A 61 0.73 -2.63 -8.26
N LYS A 62 1.70 -2.52 -9.16
CA LYS A 62 2.90 -1.69 -8.94
C LYS A 62 2.52 -0.25 -8.61
N ARG A 63 1.67 0.37 -9.45
CA ARG A 63 1.26 1.77 -9.26
C ARG A 63 0.50 1.97 -7.96
N ALA A 64 -0.46 1.09 -7.66
CA ALA A 64 -1.23 1.16 -6.42
C ALA A 64 -0.36 0.98 -5.17
N SER A 65 0.64 0.08 -5.22
CA SER A 65 1.59 -0.14 -4.11
C SER A 65 2.43 1.09 -3.82
N MET A 66 3.01 1.70 -4.87
CA MET A 66 3.79 2.94 -4.70
C MET A 66 2.93 4.11 -4.20
N ASN A 67 1.74 4.30 -4.77
CA ASN A 67 0.83 5.36 -4.34
C ASN A 67 0.41 5.19 -2.88
N LYS A 68 0.02 3.97 -2.48
CA LYS A 68 -0.39 3.69 -1.11
C LYS A 68 0.76 3.89 -0.12
N ALA A 69 1.98 3.49 -0.48
CA ALA A 69 3.18 3.73 0.30
C ALA A 69 3.48 5.24 0.45
N LEU A 70 3.37 6.02 -0.62
CA LEU A 70 3.53 7.47 -0.58
C LEU A 70 2.46 8.15 0.31
N ASP A 71 1.22 7.69 0.24
CA ASP A 71 0.15 8.18 1.12
C ASP A 71 0.43 7.89 2.59
N TYR A 72 1.05 6.74 2.89
CA TYR A 72 1.46 6.39 4.24
C TYR A 72 2.51 7.37 4.77
N ILE A 73 3.54 7.69 3.97
CA ILE A 73 4.57 8.68 4.32
C ILE A 73 3.93 10.05 4.57
N LYS A 74 3.06 10.52 3.66
CA LYS A 74 2.39 11.83 3.81
C LYS A 74 1.57 11.90 5.09
N LYS A 75 0.76 10.87 5.38
CA LYS A 75 -0.06 10.82 6.61
C LYS A 75 0.80 10.72 7.86
N SER A 76 1.92 10.00 7.82
CA SER A 76 2.86 9.94 8.93
C SER A 76 3.54 11.29 9.16
N SER A 77 3.93 11.98 8.08
CA SER A 77 4.54 13.31 8.15
C SER A 77 3.61 14.34 8.79
N SER A 78 2.34 14.39 8.37
CA SER A 78 1.37 15.33 8.97
C SER A 78 1.11 15.04 10.45
N LYS A 79 1.10 13.77 10.86
CA LYS A 79 1.00 13.41 12.28
C LYS A 79 2.23 13.85 13.08
N HIS A 80 3.42 13.67 12.51
CA HIS A 80 4.66 14.08 13.15
C HIS A 80 4.74 15.60 13.31
N GLU A 81 4.35 16.37 12.29
CA GLU A 81 4.27 17.84 12.36
C GLU A 81 3.31 18.32 13.46
N PHE A 82 2.15 17.68 13.59
CA PHE A 82 1.19 18.01 14.65
C PHE A 82 1.76 17.74 16.06
N VAL A 83 2.40 16.59 16.26
CA VAL A 83 3.03 16.23 17.54
C VAL A 83 4.14 17.23 17.91
N CYS A 84 5.00 17.63 16.97
CA CYS A 84 6.04 18.62 17.25
C CYS A 84 5.45 20.00 17.59
N GLN A 85 4.33 20.40 17.00
CA GLN A 85 3.66 21.66 17.37
C GLN A 85 3.03 21.60 18.75
N GLU A 86 2.42 20.47 19.11
CA GLU A 86 1.80 20.26 20.43
C GLU A 86 2.87 20.21 21.54
N GLU A 87 3.99 19.54 21.31
CA GLU A 87 5.15 19.54 22.22
C GLU A 87 5.74 20.95 22.37
N VAL A 88 5.93 21.71 21.28
CA VAL A 88 6.45 23.08 21.35
C VAL A 88 5.47 24.04 22.04
N ALA A 89 4.17 23.88 21.82
CA ALA A 89 3.14 24.67 22.52
C ALA A 89 3.14 24.38 24.03
N ALA A 90 3.25 23.10 24.43
CA ALA A 90 3.34 22.71 25.83
C ALA A 90 4.58 23.27 26.54
N PHE A 91 5.71 23.43 25.84
CA PHE A 91 6.93 24.04 26.40
C PHE A 91 6.87 25.58 26.55
N LEU A 92 5.94 26.25 25.87
CA LEU A 92 5.82 27.72 25.92
C LEU A 92 4.78 28.21 26.93
N GLU A 93 4.00 27.30 27.53
CA GLU A 93 3.00 27.59 28.56
C GLU A 93 3.49 27.34 30.01
N GLU A 94 4.77 26.97 30.19
CA GLU A 94 5.45 26.83 31.50
C GLU A 94 6.40 28.01 31.78
#